data_AF-A0A7K1AAZ3-F1
#
_entry.id   AF-A0A7K1AAZ3-F1
#
_cell.length_a   1.000
_cell.length_b   1.000
_cell.length_c   1.000
_cell.angle_alpha   90.00
_cell.angle_beta   90.00
_cell.angle_gamma   90.00
#
_symmetry.space_group_name_H-M   'P 1'
#
loop_
_entity.id
_entity.type
_entity.pdbx_description
1 polymer ?
#
loop_
_entity_poly.entity_id
_entity_poly.type
_entity_poly.pdbx_seq_one_letter_code
_entity_poly.pdbx_strand_id
1 'polypeptide(L)' 'YLPGDVNNGDIIAVAATGAYCFSLASNYNYLQRPPVVAVAKGKARLIVRGETEADLLSRDACLEKDSK' A
#
# COMPACT_ATOMS: atom_id res chain seq x y z
N TYR A 1 -20.02 -14.37 -1.48
CA TYR A 1 -19.48 -15.73 -1.66
C TYR A 1 -18.45 -15.68 -2.77
N LEU A 2 -17.30 -16.32 -2.59
CA LEU A 2 -16.27 -16.40 -3.63
C LEU A 2 -16.49 -17.66 -4.49
N PRO A 3 -16.01 -17.70 -5.75
CA PRO A 3 -16.04 -18.90 -6.58
C PRO A 3 -15.39 -20.11 -5.90
N GLY A 4 -15.81 -21.33 -6.26
CA GLY A 4 -15.30 -22.57 -5.66
C GLY A 4 -13.88 -22.96 -6.10
N ASP A 5 -13.35 -22.29 -7.12
CA ASP A 5 -12.06 -22.50 -7.76
C ASP A 5 -11.04 -21.40 -7.42
N VAL A 6 -11.24 -20.67 -6.33
CA VAL A 6 -10.25 -19.70 -5.84
C VAL A 6 -8.95 -20.39 -5.47
N ASN A 7 -7.85 -19.82 -5.94
CA ASN A 7 -6.49 -20.33 -5.75
C ASN A 7 -5.48 -19.21 -5.46
N ASN A 8 -4.28 -19.62 -5.04
CA ASN A 8 -3.16 -18.69 -4.85
C ASN A 8 -2.81 -18.02 -6.19
N GLY A 9 -2.63 -16.69 -6.16
CA GLY A 9 -2.34 -15.89 -7.36
C GLY A 9 -3.56 -15.18 -7.95
N ASP A 10 -4.77 -15.50 -7.51
CA ASP A 10 -5.97 -14.78 -7.91
C ASP A 10 -5.98 -13.34 -7.40
N ILE A 11 -6.58 -12.45 -8.18
CA ILE A 11 -6.74 -11.03 -7.82
C ILE A 11 -8.17 -10.81 -7.34
N ILE A 12 -8.29 -10.32 -6.10
CA ILE A 12 -9.57 -9.90 -5.53
C ILE A 12 -9.65 -8.37 -5.46
N ALA A 13 -10.86 -7.83 -5.56
CA ALA A 13 -11.13 -6.42 -5.39
C ALA A 13 -12.17 -6.21 -4.29
N VAL A 14 -11.91 -5.25 -3.41
CA VAL A 14 -12.86 -4.79 -2.40
C VAL A 14 -13.42 -3.45 -2.87
N ALA A 15 -14.73 -3.41 -3.13
CA ALA A 15 -15.42 -2.21 -3.58
C ALA A 15 -15.54 -1.16 -2.47
N ALA A 16 -15.78 0.10 -2.88
CA ALA A 16 -16.08 1.23 -1.98
C ALA A 16 -14.98 1.59 -0.95
N THR A 17 -13.72 1.29 -1.24
CA THR A 17 -12.57 1.62 -0.37
C THR A 17 -12.03 3.06 -0.55
N GLY A 18 -12.74 3.91 -1.30
CA GLY A 18 -12.29 5.27 -1.62
C GLY A 18 -12.37 6.27 -0.46
N ALA A 19 -13.19 5.98 0.56
CA ALA A 19 -13.33 6.80 1.75
C ALA A 19 -12.92 6.01 2.99
N TYR A 20 -12.21 6.66 3.91
CA TYR A 20 -11.82 6.13 5.23
C TYR A 20 -10.91 4.88 5.26
N CYS A 21 -10.60 4.24 4.13
CA CYS A 21 -9.64 3.12 4.12
C CYS A 21 -8.19 3.62 4.15
N PHE A 22 -7.73 4.30 3.10
CA PHE A 22 -6.35 4.78 3.04
C PHE A 22 -6.04 5.82 4.14
N SER A 23 -7.02 6.68 4.48
CA SER A 23 -6.84 7.70 5.53
C SER A 23 -6.68 7.11 6.93
N LEU A 24 -7.15 5.89 7.17
CA LEU A 24 -7.00 5.17 8.44
C LEU A 24 -5.96 4.05 8.36
N ALA A 25 -5.21 3.95 7.25
CA ALA A 25 -4.16 2.95 7.11
C ALA A 25 -3.04 3.17 8.14
N SER A 26 -2.47 2.07 8.62
CA SER A 26 -1.37 2.07 9.60
C SER A 26 -0.31 1.06 9.20
N ASN A 27 0.86 1.16 9.83
CA ASN A 27 1.98 0.24 9.65
C ASN A 27 1.95 -0.91 10.67
N TYR A 28 0.76 -1.33 11.08
CA TYR A 28 0.60 -2.44 12.00
C TYR A 28 1.26 -3.70 11.43
N ASN A 29 2.01 -4.43 12.27
CA ASN A 29 2.88 -5.54 11.89
C ASN A 29 4.01 -5.18 10.92
N TYR A 30 4.50 -3.94 10.93
CA TYR A 30 5.56 -3.46 10.03
C TYR A 30 5.23 -3.62 8.54
N LEU A 31 3.95 -3.60 8.19
CA LEU A 31 3.52 -3.60 6.80
C LEU A 31 3.57 -2.18 6.24
N GLN A 32 4.12 -2.05 5.04
CA GLN A 32 4.15 -0.81 4.28
C GLN A 32 2.74 -0.44 3.81
N ARG A 33 2.38 0.85 3.87
CA ARG A 33 1.14 1.32 3.25
C ARG A 33 1.22 1.16 1.73
N PRO A 34 0.16 0.65 1.08
CA PRO A 34 0.17 0.36 -0.34
C PRO A 34 0.17 1.65 -1.18
N PRO A 35 0.68 1.59 -2.43
CA PRO A 35 0.52 2.69 -3.38
C PRO A 35 -0.95 2.94 -3.72
N VAL A 36 -1.28 4.18 -4.08
CA VAL A 36 -2.59 4.56 -4.62
C VAL A 36 -2.43 5.02 -6.06
N VAL A 37 -3.23 4.45 -6.95
CA VAL A 37 -3.21 4.73 -8.39
C VAL A 37 -4.52 5.38 -8.79
N ALA A 38 -4.44 6.44 -9.61
CA ALA A 38 -5.59 6.99 -10.32
C ALA A 38 -5.61 6.47 -11.74
N VAL A 39 -6.79 6.06 -12.21
CA VAL A 39 -7.04 5.68 -13.61
C VAL A 39 -8.02 6.67 -14.22
N ALA A 40 -7.63 7.33 -15.30
CA ALA A 40 -8.48 8.27 -16.01
C ALA A 40 -8.17 8.21 -17.51
N LYS A 41 -9.22 8.20 -18.36
CA LYS A 41 -9.09 8.17 -19.82
C LYS A 41 -8.16 7.04 -20.32
N GLY A 42 -8.30 5.84 -19.76
CA GLY A 42 -7.49 4.67 -20.11
C GLY A 42 -6.02 4.73 -19.68
N LYS A 43 -5.61 5.73 -18.88
CA LYS A 43 -4.24 5.85 -18.37
C LYS A 43 -4.22 5.72 -16.85
N ALA A 44 -3.29 4.91 -16.35
CA ALA A 44 -2.99 4.77 -14.93
C ALA A 44 -1.79 5.64 -14.55
N ARG A 45 -1.83 6.25 -13.36
CA ARG A 45 -0.68 6.93 -12.76
C ARG A 45 -0.70 6.80 -11.25
N LEU A 46 0.48 6.72 -10.66
CA LEU A 46 0.65 6.77 -9.22
C LEU A 46 0.23 8.15 -8.70
N ILE A 47 -0.58 8.19 -7.64
CA ILE A 47 -0.95 9.42 -6.93
C ILE A 47 -0.42 9.47 -5.51
N VAL A 48 -0.19 8.31 -4.90
CA VAL A 48 0.55 8.15 -3.65
C VAL A 48 1.50 6.98 -3.84
N ARG A 49 2.80 7.17 -3.57
CA ARG A 49 3.76 6.07 -3.63
C ARG A 49 3.54 5.10 -2.48
N GLY A 50 3.82 3.82 -2.72
CA GLY A 50 3.92 2.85 -1.65
C GLY A 50 5.08 3.20 -0.73
N GLU A 51 4.95 2.81 0.53
CA GLU A 51 6.04 2.93 1.50
C GLU A 51 7.10 1.87 1.25
N THR A 52 8.32 2.19 1.67
CA THR A 52 9.50 1.34 1.65
C THR A 52 9.91 1.01 3.08
N GLU A 53 10.87 0.11 3.25
CA GLU A 53 11.44 -0.20 4.57
C GLU A 53 12.06 1.05 5.21
N ALA A 54 12.73 1.89 4.41
CA ALA A 54 13.27 3.16 4.87
C ALA A 54 12.18 4.12 5.39
N ASP A 55 10.96 4.08 4.83
CA ASP A 55 9.84 4.88 5.34
C ASP A 55 9.35 4.35 6.69
N LEU A 56 9.25 3.02 6.85
CA LEU A 56 8.87 2.38 8.10
C LEU A 56 9.81 2.76 9.24
N LEU A 57 11.11 2.76 8.96
CA LEU A 57 12.17 3.00 9.93
C LEU A 57 12.52 4.50 10.10
N SER A 58 11.92 5.39 9.31
CA SER A 58 12.28 6.81 9.25
C SER A 58 12.14 7.58 10.56
N ARG A 59 11.43 7.01 11.55
CA ARG A 59 11.15 7.62 12.85
C ARG A 59 11.96 6.99 14.00
N ASP A 60 12.71 5.93 13.73
CA ASP A 60 13.47 5.22 14.75
C ASP A 60 14.71 6.05 15.12
N ALA A 61 14.90 6.29 16.40
CA ALA A 61 16.08 6.99 16.89
C ALA A 61 17.33 6.10 16.73
N CYS A 62 18.46 6.71 16.37
CA CYS A 62 19.77 6.05 16.23
C CYS A 62 19.98 5.17 14.99
N LEU A 63 19.15 5.27 13.94
CA LEU A 63 19.54 4.81 12.61
C LEU A 63 20.43 5.88 11.98
N GLU A 64 21.75 5.64 11.96
CA GLU A 64 22.62 6.40 11.07
C GLU A 64 22.13 6.13 9.64
N LYS A 65 21.66 7.18 8.94
CA LYS A 65 21.55 7.09 7.50
C LYS A 65 22.97 6.90 7.01
N ASP A 66 23.31 5.71 6.52
CA ASP A 66 24.64 5.36 6.00
C ASP A 66 25.29 6.60 5.41
N SER A 67 26.31 7.10 6.11
CA SER A 67 27.17 8.18 5.63
C SER A 67 27.77 7.68 4.33
N LYS A 68 27.29 8.23 3.21
CA LYS A 68 28.06 8.32 1.98
C LYS A 68 28.67 9.70 1.89
#